data_AF-A0A3C2C400-F1
#
_entry.id   AF-A0A3C2C400-F1
#
_cell.length_a   1.000
_cell.length_b   1.000
_cell.length_c   1.000
_cell.angle_alpha   90.00
_cell.angle_beta   90.00
_cell.angle_gamma   90.00
#
_symmetry.space_group_name_H-M   'P 1'
#
loop_
_entity.id
_entity.type
_entity.pdbx_description
1 polymer ?
#
loop_
_entity_poly.entity_id
_entity_poly.type
_entity_poly.pdbx_seq_one_letter_code
_entity_poly.pdbx_strand_id
1 'polypeptide(L)'
;MKEIPIEAVLTRYLPAMEFKRSGSRLVAKCPFHGDKTPSFTIFPDGGFKCFGCGAGGDSVTLVARALGIRPVEAARQIAADFGLPVGGRPGPEARRRVREAKEQREAKQMLDALCNHAYQRLCLVARSLEKSLTSYEAYENLAFWVHRQEQLEIYLDILSDGDEKKKVHVLNESLVKKLCS
;
A
#
# COMPACT_ATOMS: atom_id res chain seq x y z
N MET A 1 11.33 -6.86 24.10
CA MET A 1 10.94 -5.43 24.10
C MET A 1 9.52 -5.38 24.65
N LYS A 2 9.18 -4.48 25.57
CA LYS A 2 7.78 -4.32 25.99
C LYS A 2 7.03 -3.65 24.84
N GLU A 3 6.12 -4.38 24.20
CA GLU A 3 5.16 -3.78 23.27
C GLU A 3 4.02 -3.14 24.07
N ILE A 4 3.69 -1.89 23.74
CA ILE A 4 2.56 -1.20 24.34
C ILE A 4 1.34 -1.46 23.43
N PRO A 5 0.27 -2.09 23.93
CA PRO A 5 -0.94 -2.26 23.15
C PRO A 5 -1.54 -0.89 22.81
N ILE A 6 -2.00 -0.73 21.57
CA ILE A 6 -2.59 0.52 21.09
C ILE A 6 -3.78 0.95 21.95
N GLU A 7 -4.53 0.01 22.54
CA GLU A 7 -5.61 0.28 23.49
C GLU A 7 -5.17 1.06 24.72
N ALA A 8 -3.98 0.74 25.26
CA ALA A 8 -3.44 1.47 26.40
C ALA A 8 -3.06 2.90 26.01
N VAL A 9 -2.52 3.09 24.79
CA VAL A 9 -2.22 4.41 24.22
C VAL A 9 -3.51 5.22 24.03
N LEU A 10 -4.55 4.61 23.44
CA LEU A 10 -5.86 5.24 23.26
C LEU A 10 -6.48 5.66 24.59
N THR A 11 -6.45 4.79 25.59
CA THR A 11 -7.00 5.08 26.93
C THR A 11 -6.25 6.24 27.59
N ARG A 12 -4.93 6.37 27.37
CA ARG A 12 -4.10 7.42 27.95
C ARG A 12 -4.28 8.78 27.28
N TYR A 13 -4.31 8.83 25.94
CA TYR A 13 -4.27 10.09 25.18
C TYR A 13 -5.64 10.49 24.60
N LEU A 14 -6.58 9.56 24.48
CA LEU A 14 -7.93 9.79 23.97
C LEU A 14 -8.98 9.14 24.90
N PRO A 15 -9.05 9.52 26.20
CA PRO A 15 -9.90 8.85 27.19
C PRO A 15 -11.40 8.98 26.91
N ALA A 16 -11.83 10.02 26.17
CA ALA A 16 -13.22 10.22 25.76
C ALA A 16 -13.64 9.37 24.56
N MET A 17 -12.70 8.62 23.94
CA MET A 17 -12.99 7.82 22.77
C MET A 17 -13.59 6.48 23.16
N GLU A 18 -14.85 6.27 22.78
CA GLU A 18 -15.50 4.97 22.91
C GLU A 18 -15.17 4.07 21.72
N PHE A 19 -14.71 2.86 21.99
CA PHE A 19 -14.43 1.84 20.98
C PHE A 19 -15.14 0.53 21.32
N LYS A 20 -15.58 -0.19 20.29
CA LYS A 20 -16.23 -1.50 20.38
C LYS A 20 -15.40 -2.54 19.66
N ARG A 21 -15.41 -3.77 20.18
CA ARG A 21 -14.79 -4.92 19.50
C ARG A 21 -15.63 -5.37 18.31
N SER A 22 -14.97 -5.61 17.18
CA SER A 22 -15.54 -6.20 15.97
C SER A 22 -14.57 -7.27 15.46
N GLY A 23 -14.81 -8.52 15.86
CA GLY A 23 -13.87 -9.61 15.65
C GLY A 23 -12.53 -9.31 16.33
N SER A 24 -11.44 -9.36 15.56
CA SER A 24 -10.09 -9.01 16.03
C SER A 24 -9.79 -7.51 16.02
N ARG A 25 -10.68 -6.68 15.48
CA ARG A 25 -10.48 -5.24 15.32
C ARG A 25 -11.23 -4.45 16.39
N LEU A 26 -10.82 -3.21 16.62
CA LEU A 26 -11.60 -2.24 17.39
C LEU A 26 -12.14 -1.17 16.45
N VAL A 27 -13.38 -0.75 16.67
CA VAL A 27 -14.03 0.29 15.86
C VAL A 27 -14.54 1.40 16.77
N ALA A 28 -14.29 2.64 16.40
CA ALA A 28 -14.63 3.85 17.14
C ALA A 28 -15.11 4.96 16.21
N LYS A 29 -15.63 6.06 16.78
CA LYS A 29 -15.76 7.32 16.05
C LYS A 29 -14.39 7.96 15.88
N CYS A 30 -14.17 8.63 14.76
CA CYS A 30 -12.89 9.26 14.50
C CYS A 30 -12.64 10.44 15.44
N PRO A 31 -11.47 10.53 16.12
CA PRO A 31 -11.13 11.71 16.91
C PRO A 31 -10.65 12.90 16.07
N PHE A 32 -10.41 12.69 14.76
CA PHE A 32 -9.81 13.70 13.88
C PHE A 32 -10.81 14.41 12.97
N HIS A 33 -12.08 13.98 12.97
CA HIS A 33 -13.16 14.67 12.26
C HIS A 33 -14.51 14.37 12.92
N GLY A 34 -15.50 15.23 12.68
CA GLY A 34 -16.85 15.07 13.23
C GLY A 34 -17.62 13.93 12.58
N ASP A 35 -17.41 12.70 13.07
CA ASP A 35 -18.06 11.50 12.56
C ASP A 35 -19.33 11.14 13.36
N LYS A 36 -20.44 10.90 12.67
CA LYS A 36 -21.68 10.42 13.28
C LYS A 36 -21.67 8.90 13.45
N THR A 37 -20.93 8.20 12.60
CA THR A 37 -20.82 6.74 12.54
C THR A 37 -19.43 6.29 13.01
N PRO A 38 -19.22 5.03 13.37
CA PRO A 38 -17.88 4.57 13.73
C PRO A 38 -17.06 4.23 12.46
N SER A 39 -16.29 5.18 11.91
CA SER A 39 -15.40 4.95 10.76
C SER A 39 -13.93 4.68 11.12
N PHE A 40 -13.56 4.77 12.40
CA PHE A 40 -12.20 4.61 12.88
C PHE A 40 -11.94 3.16 13.28
N THR A 41 -11.04 2.48 12.58
CA THR A 41 -10.70 1.07 12.81
C THR A 41 -9.27 0.92 13.29
N ILE A 42 -9.07 0.12 14.33
CA ILE A 42 -7.77 -0.28 14.86
C ILE A 42 -7.57 -1.77 14.56
N PHE A 43 -6.40 -2.09 14.05
CA PHE A 43 -6.04 -3.43 13.58
C PHE A 43 -5.15 -4.16 14.61
N PRO A 44 -5.14 -5.50 14.61
CA PRO A 44 -4.34 -6.30 15.55
C PRO A 44 -2.83 -6.07 15.47
N ASP A 45 -2.34 -5.57 14.34
CA ASP A 45 -0.93 -5.25 14.10
C ASP A 45 -0.50 -3.91 14.72
N GLY A 46 -1.40 -3.23 15.45
CA GLY A 46 -1.14 -1.96 16.12
C GLY A 46 -1.32 -0.72 15.22
N GLY A 47 -1.81 -0.91 13.99
CA GLY A 47 -2.17 0.18 13.09
C GLY A 47 -3.61 0.67 13.29
N PHE A 48 -3.91 1.87 12.78
CA PHE A 48 -5.27 2.39 12.68
C PHE A 48 -5.53 2.99 11.30
N LYS A 49 -6.81 3.00 10.88
CA LYS A 49 -7.31 3.72 9.71
C LYS A 49 -8.73 4.21 9.94
N CYS A 50 -8.98 5.45 9.54
CA CYS A 50 -10.29 6.04 9.43
C CYS A 50 -10.72 6.01 7.97
N PHE A 51 -11.84 5.34 7.70
CA PHE A 51 -12.39 5.25 6.35
C PHE A 51 -13.20 6.49 5.94
N GLY A 52 -13.58 7.36 6.89
CA GLY A 52 -14.27 8.63 6.62
C GLY A 52 -13.33 9.72 6.11
N CYS A 53 -12.24 9.99 6.83
CA CYS A 53 -11.29 11.07 6.48
C CYS A 53 -9.94 10.61 5.92
N GLY A 54 -9.72 9.29 5.81
CA GLY A 54 -8.46 8.72 5.30
C GLY A 54 -7.28 8.78 6.27
N ALA A 55 -7.47 9.30 7.49
CA ALA A 55 -6.44 9.29 8.52
C ALA A 55 -5.98 7.86 8.83
N GLY A 56 -4.67 7.61 8.91
CA GLY A 56 -4.14 6.31 9.27
C GLY A 56 -2.69 6.41 9.74
N GLY A 57 -2.23 5.37 10.43
CA GLY A 57 -0.89 5.31 11.00
C GLY A 57 -0.80 4.31 12.14
N ASP A 58 0.15 4.53 13.03
CA ASP A 58 0.40 3.74 14.23
C ASP A 58 0.11 4.54 15.51
N SER A 59 0.37 3.94 16.67
CA SER A 59 0.21 4.59 17.98
C SER A 59 0.95 5.93 18.09
N VAL A 60 2.14 6.06 17.49
CA VAL A 60 2.92 7.31 17.50
C VAL A 60 2.23 8.38 16.67
N THR A 61 1.77 8.02 15.47
CA THR A 61 1.03 8.90 14.56
C THR A 61 -0.27 9.39 15.21
N LEU A 62 -0.96 8.51 15.93
CA LEU A 62 -2.19 8.84 16.65
C LEU A 62 -1.95 9.92 17.69
N VAL A 63 -0.96 9.72 18.58
CA VAL A 63 -0.63 10.66 19.65
C VAL A 63 -0.10 11.97 19.09
N ALA A 64 0.76 11.91 18.05
CA ALA A 64 1.25 13.08 17.36
C ALA A 64 0.12 13.97 16.82
N ARG A 65 -0.88 13.35 16.17
CA ARG A 65 -2.05 14.06 15.66
C ARG A 65 -2.97 14.57 16.77
N ALA A 66 -3.23 13.76 17.78
CA ALA A 66 -4.09 14.13 18.90
C ALA A 66 -3.54 15.33 19.69
N LEU A 67 -2.22 15.40 19.85
CA LEU A 67 -1.54 16.47 20.60
C LEU A 67 -1.02 17.61 19.71
N GLY A 68 -1.07 17.47 18.38
CA GLY A 68 -0.52 18.47 17.45
C GLY A 68 1.02 18.60 17.53
N ILE A 69 1.72 17.52 17.86
CA ILE A 69 3.18 17.48 18.04
C ILE A 69 3.87 16.64 16.96
N ARG A 70 5.20 16.71 16.88
CA ARG A 70 5.96 15.92 15.90
C ARG A 70 5.99 14.44 16.29
N PRO A 71 6.07 13.49 15.34
CA PRO A 71 6.12 12.05 15.65
C PRO A 71 7.24 11.66 16.61
N VAL A 72 8.40 12.31 16.52
CA VAL A 72 9.53 12.06 17.43
C VAL A 72 9.21 12.49 18.86
N GLU A 73 8.47 13.59 19.03
CA GLU A 73 8.04 14.07 20.35
C GLU A 73 6.98 13.14 20.93
N ALA A 74 6.00 12.74 20.12
CA ALA A 74 5.00 11.75 20.51
C ALA A 74 5.63 10.42 20.94
N ALA A 75 6.61 9.91 20.18
CA ALA A 75 7.32 8.69 20.54
C ALA A 75 8.07 8.81 21.88
N ARG A 76 8.73 9.95 22.12
CA ARG A 76 9.42 10.23 23.40
C ARG A 76 8.43 10.32 24.56
N GLN A 77 7.28 10.95 24.34
CA GLN A 77 6.25 11.12 25.34
C GLN A 77 5.58 9.78 25.71
N ILE A 78 5.21 8.97 24.71
CA ILE A 78 4.73 7.60 24.93
C ILE A 78 5.77 6.80 25.70
N ALA A 79 7.05 6.87 25.29
CA ALA A 79 8.08 6.12 25.95
C ALA A 79 8.28 6.56 27.42
N ALA A 80 8.21 7.86 27.72
CA ALA A 80 8.25 8.37 29.09
C ALA A 80 7.02 7.93 29.91
N ASP A 81 5.81 8.10 29.37
CA ASP A 81 4.54 7.78 30.05
C ASP A 81 4.40 6.28 30.38
N PHE A 82 4.97 5.41 29.54
CA PHE A 82 4.92 3.95 29.72
C PHE A 82 6.23 3.35 30.28
N GLY A 83 7.17 4.19 30.72
CA GLY A 83 8.43 3.74 31.33
C GLY A 83 9.32 2.92 30.38
N LEU A 84 9.24 3.17 29.07
CA LEU A 84 10.15 2.61 28.09
C LEU A 84 11.48 3.38 28.11
N PRO A 85 12.64 2.70 28.08
CA PRO A 85 13.92 3.37 28.03
C PRO A 85 14.07 4.16 26.72
N VAL A 86 14.08 5.50 26.84
CA VAL A 86 14.25 6.43 25.72
C VAL A 86 15.74 6.76 25.59
N GLY A 87 16.50 5.86 24.98
CA GLY A 87 17.94 6.06 24.89
C GLY A 87 18.64 4.79 24.46
N GLY A 88 19.19 4.82 23.26
CA GLY A 88 19.91 3.70 22.70
C GLY A 88 19.93 3.80 21.19
N ARG A 89 21.11 3.65 20.59
CA ARG A 89 21.19 3.32 19.17
C ARG A 89 20.42 2.00 18.99
N PRO A 90 19.41 1.90 18.11
CA PRO A 90 18.76 0.62 17.83
C PRO A 90 19.84 -0.43 17.56
N GLY A 91 19.66 -1.62 18.16
CA GLY A 91 20.60 -2.72 18.00
C GLY A 91 20.76 -3.09 16.51
N PRO A 92 21.84 -3.81 16.16
CA PRO A 92 22.10 -4.20 14.77
C PRO A 92 20.90 -4.88 14.10
N GLU A 93 20.17 -5.72 14.82
CA GLU A 93 18.99 -6.42 14.33
C GLU A 93 17.81 -5.48 14.02
N ALA A 94 17.50 -4.54 14.91
CA ALA A 94 16.43 -3.57 14.68
C ALA A 94 16.74 -2.68 13.46
N ARG A 95 18.00 -2.28 13.28
CA ARG A 95 18.44 -1.54 12.08
C ARG A 95 18.30 -2.37 10.82
N ARG A 96 18.68 -3.65 10.89
CA ARG A 96 18.54 -4.59 9.78
C ARG A 96 17.07 -4.72 9.36
N ARG A 97 16.15 -4.95 10.30
CA ARG A 97 14.70 -5.05 10.00
C ARG A 97 14.14 -3.78 9.35
N VAL A 98 14.49 -2.60 9.87
CA VAL A 98 14.05 -1.31 9.29
C VAL A 98 14.62 -1.13 7.88
N ARG A 99 15.88 -1.50 7.66
CA ARG A 99 16.52 -1.44 6.35
C ARG A 99 15.86 -2.40 5.37
N GLU A 100 15.65 -3.66 5.75
CA GLU A 100 14.99 -4.67 4.92
C GLU A 100 13.56 -4.28 4.56
N ALA A 101 12.78 -3.77 5.52
CA ALA A 101 11.42 -3.29 5.26
C ALA A 101 11.41 -2.09 4.29
N LYS A 102 12.39 -1.19 4.42
CA LYS A 102 12.57 -0.07 3.49
C LYS A 102 12.93 -0.56 2.09
N GLU A 103 13.92 -1.45 1.98
CA GLU A 103 14.36 -2.05 0.71
C GLU A 103 13.20 -2.80 0.02
N GLN A 104 12.41 -3.58 0.76
CA GLN A 104 11.23 -4.26 0.23
C GLN A 104 10.17 -3.27 -0.29
N ARG A 105 9.91 -2.19 0.46
CA ARG A 105 8.97 -1.15 0.04
C ARG A 105 9.43 -0.45 -1.23
N GLU A 106 10.71 -0.08 -1.31
CA GLU A 106 11.31 0.56 -2.48
C GLU A 106 11.27 -0.37 -3.70
N ALA A 107 11.62 -1.65 -3.52
CA ALA A 107 11.55 -2.66 -4.57
C ALA A 107 10.11 -2.83 -5.10
N LYS A 108 9.13 -2.90 -4.21
CA LYS A 108 7.72 -3.00 -4.60
C LYS A 108 7.24 -1.77 -5.36
N GLN A 109 7.58 -0.56 -4.88
CA GLN A 109 7.24 0.68 -5.57
C GLN A 109 7.87 0.75 -6.96
N MET A 110 9.10 0.28 -7.11
CA MET A 110 9.78 0.21 -8.39
C MET A 110 9.10 -0.79 -9.34
N LEU A 111 8.72 -1.97 -8.85
CA LEU A 111 7.97 -2.95 -9.63
C LEU A 111 6.62 -2.39 -10.09
N ASP A 112 5.86 -1.77 -9.19
CA ASP A 112 4.57 -1.16 -9.51
C ASP A 112 4.72 -0.06 -10.59
N ALA A 113 5.76 0.76 -10.50
CA ALA A 113 6.06 1.78 -11.51
C ALA A 113 6.37 1.18 -12.89
N LEU A 114 7.17 0.10 -12.93
CA LEU A 114 7.48 -0.61 -14.18
C LEU A 114 6.23 -1.27 -14.78
N CYS A 115 5.40 -1.92 -13.94
CA CYS A 115 4.15 -2.51 -14.37
C CYS A 115 3.21 -1.46 -14.96
N ASN A 116 3.05 -0.31 -14.29
CA ASN A 116 2.20 0.77 -14.78
C ASN A 116 2.70 1.34 -16.10
N HIS A 117 4.01 1.54 -16.26
CA HIS A 117 4.59 2.02 -17.51
C HIS A 117 4.34 1.02 -18.65
N ALA A 118 4.61 -0.27 -18.43
CA ALA A 118 4.37 -1.31 -19.42
C ALA A 118 2.88 -1.43 -19.78
N TYR A 119 1.99 -1.38 -18.78
CA TYR A 119 0.55 -1.43 -18.98
C TYR A 119 0.09 -0.28 -19.89
N GLN A 120 0.51 0.95 -19.61
CA GLN A 120 0.18 2.12 -20.43
C GLN A 120 0.65 1.95 -21.88
N ARG A 121 1.88 1.48 -22.09
CA ARG A 121 2.44 1.25 -23.43
C ARG A 121 1.66 0.17 -24.19
N LEU A 122 1.32 -0.94 -23.53
CA LEU A 122 0.54 -2.02 -24.12
C LEU A 122 -0.89 -1.59 -24.44
N CYS A 123 -1.55 -0.80 -23.59
CA CYS A 123 -2.87 -0.23 -23.90
C CYS A 123 -2.85 0.62 -25.17
N LEU A 124 -1.79 1.41 -25.40
CA LEU A 124 -1.66 2.20 -26.62
C LEU A 124 -1.55 1.30 -27.86
N VAL A 125 -0.77 0.23 -27.78
CA VAL A 125 -0.62 -0.75 -28.86
C VAL A 125 -1.93 -1.48 -29.12
N ALA A 126 -2.60 -1.98 -28.09
CA ALA A 126 -3.88 -2.69 -28.19
C ALA A 126 -4.93 -1.83 -28.91
N ARG A 127 -5.10 -0.56 -28.49
CA ARG A 127 -6.03 0.38 -29.15
C ARG A 127 -5.68 0.65 -30.61
N SER A 128 -4.38 0.67 -30.95
CA SER A 128 -3.95 0.85 -32.34
C SER A 128 -4.25 -0.38 -33.20
N LEU A 129 -4.11 -1.58 -32.63
CA LEU A 129 -4.42 -2.84 -33.31
C LEU A 129 -5.92 -3.00 -33.54
N GLU A 130 -6.76 -2.72 -32.53
CA GLU A 130 -8.22 -2.73 -32.68
C GLU A 130 -8.70 -1.85 -33.84
N LYS A 131 -8.13 -0.65 -33.98
CA LYS A 131 -8.43 0.25 -35.12
C LYS A 131 -7.95 -0.28 -36.46
N SER A 132 -6.90 -1.09 -36.49
CA SER A 132 -6.34 -1.64 -37.74
C SER A 132 -7.10 -2.88 -38.19
N LEU A 133 -7.61 -3.67 -37.24
CA LEU A 133 -8.43 -4.86 -37.46
C LEU A 133 -9.78 -4.58 -38.15
N THR A 134 -10.25 -3.34 -38.13
CA THR A 134 -11.49 -2.92 -38.81
C THR A 134 -11.28 -2.60 -40.30
N SER A 135 -10.06 -2.74 -40.84
CA SER A 135 -9.73 -2.48 -42.24
C SER A 135 -9.75 -3.74 -43.12
N TYR A 136 -10.11 -3.59 -44.40
CA TYR A 136 -10.23 -4.70 -45.36
C TYR A 136 -8.90 -5.44 -45.62
N GLU A 137 -7.76 -4.77 -45.44
CA GLU A 137 -6.41 -5.36 -45.59
C GLU A 137 -6.02 -6.29 -44.42
N ALA A 138 -6.70 -6.20 -43.28
CA ALA A 138 -6.38 -7.02 -42.10
C ALA A 138 -6.86 -8.48 -42.23
N TYR A 139 -7.80 -8.77 -43.13
CA TYR A 139 -8.39 -10.10 -43.29
C TYR A 139 -7.38 -11.16 -43.76
N GLU A 140 -6.40 -10.80 -44.59
CA GLU A 140 -5.36 -11.73 -45.06
C GLU A 140 -4.45 -12.24 -43.93
N ASN A 141 -4.32 -11.46 -42.85
CA ASN A 141 -3.49 -11.79 -41.69
C ASN A 141 -4.28 -11.90 -40.38
N LEU A 142 -5.61 -12.08 -40.47
CA LEU A 142 -6.52 -11.98 -39.34
C LEU A 142 -6.13 -12.93 -38.19
N ALA A 143 -5.77 -14.17 -38.50
CA ALA A 143 -5.36 -15.15 -37.48
C ALA A 143 -4.12 -14.69 -36.70
N PHE A 144 -3.12 -14.13 -37.38
CA PHE A 144 -1.92 -13.59 -36.73
C PHE A 144 -2.28 -12.44 -35.78
N TRP A 145 -3.14 -11.52 -36.22
CA TRP A 145 -3.53 -10.36 -35.43
C TRP A 145 -4.42 -10.71 -34.24
N VAL A 146 -5.33 -11.68 -34.39
CA VAL A 146 -6.21 -12.15 -33.30
C VAL A 146 -5.40 -12.84 -32.21
N HIS A 147 -4.46 -13.73 -32.56
CA HIS A 147 -3.56 -14.32 -31.56
C HIS A 147 -2.71 -13.27 -30.84
N ARG A 148 -2.31 -12.23 -31.57
CA ARG A 148 -1.55 -11.13 -30.98
C ARG A 148 -2.39 -10.30 -30.01
N GLN A 149 -3.66 -10.09 -30.32
CA GLN A 149 -4.60 -9.41 -29.45
C GLN A 149 -4.81 -10.18 -28.14
N GLU A 150 -5.09 -11.48 -28.21
CA GLU A 150 -5.26 -12.34 -27.03
C GLU A 150 -4.02 -12.30 -26.12
N GLN A 151 -2.82 -12.38 -26.70
CA GLN A 151 -1.58 -12.30 -25.93
C GLN A 151 -1.40 -10.95 -25.22
N LEU A 152 -1.83 -9.85 -25.85
CA LEU A 152 -1.77 -8.52 -25.23
C LEU A 152 -2.75 -8.39 -24.06
N GLU A 153 -3.97 -8.92 -24.20
CA GLU A 153 -4.97 -8.94 -23.14
C GLU A 153 -4.46 -9.70 -21.91
N ILE A 154 -3.89 -10.90 -22.12
CA ILE A 154 -3.25 -11.69 -21.04
C ILE A 154 -2.16 -10.88 -20.31
N TYR A 155 -1.32 -10.15 -21.06
CA TYR A 155 -0.28 -9.33 -20.44
C TYR A 155 -0.84 -8.15 -19.66
N LEU A 156 -1.90 -7.51 -20.15
CA LEU A 156 -2.56 -6.42 -19.44
C LEU A 156 -3.16 -6.89 -18.11
N ASP A 157 -3.85 -8.04 -18.11
CA ASP A 157 -4.43 -8.63 -16.90
C ASP A 157 -3.36 -9.02 -15.87
N ILE A 158 -2.24 -9.58 -16.32
CA ILE A 158 -1.13 -9.91 -15.43
C ILE A 158 -0.50 -8.65 -14.83
N LEU A 159 -0.33 -7.59 -15.63
CA LEU A 159 0.27 -6.34 -15.16
C LEU A 159 -0.64 -5.59 -14.18
N SER A 160 -1.97 -5.67 -14.32
CA SER A 160 -2.90 -5.10 -13.34
C SER A 160 -2.93 -5.96 -12.06
N ASP A 161 -3.30 -7.23 -12.18
CA ASP A 161 -3.78 -8.03 -11.05
C ASP A 161 -2.97 -9.31 -10.79
N GLY A 162 -1.97 -9.60 -11.62
CA GLY A 162 -1.08 -10.74 -11.45
C GLY A 162 -0.23 -10.68 -10.18
N ASP A 163 0.21 -11.85 -9.71
CA ASP A 163 1.23 -11.95 -8.67
C ASP A 163 2.59 -11.41 -9.16
N GLU A 164 3.47 -11.10 -8.21
CA GLU A 164 4.78 -10.47 -8.50
C GLU A 164 5.63 -11.32 -9.47
N LYS A 165 5.57 -12.66 -9.40
CA LYS A 165 6.37 -13.52 -10.28
C LYS A 165 5.87 -13.43 -11.72
N LYS A 166 4.55 -13.47 -11.93
CA LYS A 166 3.95 -13.30 -13.26
C LYS A 166 4.22 -11.91 -13.83
N LYS A 167 4.11 -10.86 -13.00
CA LYS A 167 4.44 -9.49 -13.39
C LYS A 167 5.89 -9.36 -13.88
N VAL A 168 6.84 -9.89 -13.12
CA VAL A 168 8.26 -9.91 -13.51
C VAL A 168 8.50 -10.71 -14.78
N HIS A 169 7.79 -11.82 -14.97
CA HIS A 169 7.86 -12.61 -16.21
C HIS A 169 7.40 -11.78 -17.42
N VAL A 170 6.23 -11.14 -17.37
CA VAL A 170 5.72 -10.29 -18.45
C VAL A 170 6.64 -9.09 -18.73
N LEU A 171 7.15 -8.42 -17.70
CA LEU A 171 8.12 -7.32 -17.88
C LEU A 171 9.42 -7.78 -18.56
N ASN A 172 9.75 -9.06 -18.48
CA ASN A 172 10.93 -9.62 -19.11
C ASN A 172 10.73 -10.11 -20.55
N GLU A 173 9.48 -10.16 -21.02
CA GLU A 173 9.13 -10.55 -22.38
C GLU A 173 9.76 -9.62 -23.42
N SER A 174 10.25 -10.22 -24.51
CA SER A 174 11.00 -9.51 -25.55
C SER A 174 10.20 -8.36 -26.16
N LEU A 175 8.88 -8.56 -26.35
CA LEU A 175 7.97 -7.52 -26.81
C LEU A 175 7.89 -6.36 -25.83
N VAL A 176 7.64 -6.66 -24.56
CA VAL A 176 7.39 -5.65 -23.53
C VAL A 176 8.64 -4.80 -23.33
N LYS A 177 9.82 -5.43 -23.33
CA LYS A 177 11.11 -4.71 -23.30
C LYS A 177 11.28 -3.75 -24.46
N LYS A 178 10.99 -4.18 -25.69
CA LYS A 178 11.07 -3.31 -26.89
C LYS A 178 10.08 -2.14 -26.86
N LEU A 179 8.91 -2.34 -26.26
CA LEU A 179 7.90 -1.29 -26.15
C LEU A 179 8.21 -0.28 -25.04
N CYS A 180 8.96 -0.68 -24.01
CA CYS A 180 9.23 0.12 -22.83
C CYS A 180 10.65 0.71 -22.76
N SER A 181 11.52 0.37 -23.71
CA SER A 181 12.84 1.00 -23.92
C SER A 181 12.69 2.39 -24.52
#